data_AF-A0A3D1KJC5-F1
#
_entry.id   AF-A0A3D1KJC5-F1
#
_cell.length_a   1.000
_cell.length_b   1.000
_cell.length_c   1.000
_cell.angle_alpha   90.00
_cell.angle_beta   90.00
_cell.angle_gamma   90.00
#
_symmetry.space_group_name_H-M   'P 1'
#
loop_
_entity.id
_entity.type
_entity.pdbx_description
1 polymer ?
#
loop_
_entity_poly.entity_id
_entity_poly.type
_entity_poly.pdbx_seq_one_letter_code
_entity_poly.pdbx_strand_id
1 'polypeptide(L)'
;QYLKPDIFSGRIRPTDTKESTKYEKLKLYLKKATAAKNSPDKFESVFVFTGDGSISESKPAHIDEFRGLMEHFPQLAATPSAFSYMDYSDESPVRYRVMDEVMRPDLSLAMMHHHGDWDTQYLNFATKDNITLDEITKYNYRPNARVVIFDACYNGSFHRDDCIANEYIFRPGKTIATIGGSVNLIQDKWYDKFIGLLADGVSVGYINQHAIYLESHVIGDPTFAFGNTATKGQTADRICRQMEEQDKKFSDDKLMAILKDSPHALVRLQAYTMLRDRISKRLTDATIIALQDNYEMLQRFAVNVLSASGDPKLIPSFAKILTNPNASKRVAFNAVQAIQFFDKNQLLAAVNAELEKMTSRLSRPDTFKTKIRAEVEKMGQRWDDDINKLTSGKLDQKHAMQQISFMKIYCPAYLLKDVADYTLQCSDTAQKKALLDILGWHKLAYNADYCADIALKISRDGSLTDEVRNEALKAYKRITKQ
;
A
#
# COMPACT_ATOMS: atom_id res chain seq x y z
N GLN A 1 11.11 0.86 -2.20
CA GLN A 1 12.06 1.65 -1.38
C GLN A 1 11.33 2.01 -0.10
N TYR A 2 11.89 1.70 1.07
CA TYR A 2 11.31 2.10 2.35
C TYR A 2 12.02 3.37 2.82
N LEU A 3 11.27 4.42 3.07
CA LEU A 3 11.79 5.66 3.64
C LEU A 3 11.62 5.59 5.17
N LYS A 4 12.65 5.99 5.90
CA LYS A 4 12.59 6.24 7.35
C LYS A 4 13.19 7.62 7.62
N PRO A 5 12.52 8.69 7.17
CA PRO A 5 13.07 10.03 7.36
C PRO A 5 13.00 10.39 8.85
N ASP A 6 13.99 11.10 9.38
CA ASP A 6 13.99 11.63 10.76
C ASP A 6 13.18 12.93 10.89
N ILE A 7 12.84 13.53 9.76
CA ILE A 7 12.06 14.76 9.66
C ILE A 7 10.78 14.53 8.86
N PHE A 8 9.72 15.22 9.24
CA PHE A 8 8.55 15.41 8.38
C PHE A 8 8.55 16.82 7.79
N SER A 9 7.90 17.00 6.65
CA SER A 9 7.82 18.29 5.97
C SER A 9 6.44 18.49 5.35
N GLY A 10 6.07 19.76 5.17
CA GLY A 10 4.85 20.16 4.47
C GLY A 10 5.18 21.09 3.31
N ARG A 11 4.24 21.24 2.39
CA ARG A 11 4.34 22.12 1.22
C ARG A 11 3.29 23.22 1.35
N ILE A 12 3.74 24.47 1.47
CA ILE A 12 2.87 25.65 1.46
C ILE A 12 3.31 26.50 0.27
N ARG A 13 2.67 26.31 -0.88
CA ARG A 13 3.03 26.98 -2.14
C ARG A 13 1.78 27.49 -2.86
N PRO A 14 1.19 28.61 -2.41
CA PRO A 14 0.13 29.26 -3.16
C PRO A 14 0.71 29.91 -4.43
N THR A 15 -0.14 30.06 -5.43
CA THR A 15 0.14 30.76 -6.68
C THR A 15 -0.89 31.85 -6.94
N ASP A 16 -0.52 32.78 -7.81
CA ASP A 16 -1.39 33.88 -8.22
C ASP A 16 -2.55 33.31 -9.08
N THR A 17 -3.77 33.73 -8.80
CA THR A 17 -4.93 33.53 -9.69
C THR A 17 -5.40 34.87 -10.23
N LYS A 18 -6.35 34.84 -11.17
CA LYS A 18 -7.01 36.07 -11.65
C LYS A 18 -7.69 36.87 -10.53
N GLU A 19 -8.05 36.21 -9.44
CA GLU A 19 -8.89 36.74 -8.35
C GLU A 19 -8.10 37.10 -7.08
N SER A 20 -6.90 36.55 -6.89
CA SER A 20 -6.12 36.77 -5.66
C SER A 20 -4.63 36.51 -5.86
N THR A 21 -3.79 37.27 -5.15
CA THR A 21 -2.34 37.06 -5.18
C THR A 21 -1.92 35.91 -4.25
N LYS A 22 -0.79 35.27 -4.55
CA LYS A 22 -0.18 34.24 -3.71
C LYS A 22 0.11 34.76 -2.29
N TYR A 23 0.43 36.04 -2.14
CA TYR A 23 0.71 36.65 -0.83
C TYR A 23 -0.55 36.81 0.00
N GLU A 24 -1.69 37.16 -0.61
CA GLU A 24 -2.99 37.22 0.07
C GLU A 24 -3.44 35.82 0.50
N LYS A 25 -3.37 34.84 -0.41
CA LYS A 25 -3.63 33.42 -0.10
C LYS A 25 -2.76 32.94 1.05
N LEU A 26 -1.45 33.20 1.00
CA LEU A 26 -0.51 32.83 2.06
C LEU A 26 -0.87 33.50 3.39
N LYS A 27 -1.17 34.81 3.38
CA LYS A 27 -1.53 35.55 4.59
C LYS A 27 -2.82 35.02 5.23
N LEU A 28 -3.84 34.72 4.42
CA LEU A 28 -5.09 34.13 4.90
C LEU A 28 -4.87 32.73 5.46
N TYR A 29 -4.10 31.90 4.77
CA TYR A 29 -3.76 30.57 5.24
C TYR A 29 -2.96 30.59 6.55
N LEU A 30 -1.93 31.43 6.67
CA LEU A 30 -1.13 31.53 7.89
C LEU A 30 -1.96 32.02 9.08
N LYS A 31 -2.92 32.94 8.88
CA LYS A 31 -3.88 33.32 9.93
C LYS A 31 -4.76 32.14 10.34
N LYS A 32 -5.28 31.38 9.37
CA LYS A 32 -6.09 30.18 9.59
C LYS A 32 -5.33 29.11 10.38
N ALA A 33 -4.10 28.79 9.96
CA ALA A 33 -3.24 27.83 10.66
C ALA A 33 -2.84 28.31 12.07
N THR A 34 -2.52 29.60 12.23
CA THR A 34 -2.19 30.18 13.54
C THR A 34 -3.39 30.13 14.50
N ALA A 35 -4.60 30.43 14.02
CA ALA A 35 -5.81 30.32 14.82
C ALA A 35 -6.04 28.88 15.30
N ALA A 36 -5.88 27.89 14.41
CA ALA A 36 -6.01 26.48 14.74
C ALA A 36 -4.96 26.02 15.77
N LYS A 37 -3.75 26.60 15.78
CA LYS A 37 -2.73 26.34 16.81
C LYS A 37 -3.03 26.99 18.15
N ASN A 38 -3.51 28.22 18.14
CA ASN A 38 -3.85 28.96 19.37
C ASN A 38 -5.10 28.42 20.05
N SER A 39 -5.95 27.72 19.31
CA SER A 39 -7.18 27.11 19.81
C SER A 39 -7.36 25.73 19.15
N PRO A 40 -6.63 24.70 19.63
CA PRO A 40 -6.68 23.36 19.03
C PRO A 40 -8.12 22.82 19.02
N ASP A 41 -8.60 22.49 17.82
CA ASP A 41 -9.89 21.82 17.64
C ASP A 41 -9.84 20.42 18.27
N LYS A 42 -10.99 19.94 18.75
CA LYS A 42 -11.15 18.54 19.14
C LYS A 42 -11.25 17.66 17.89
N PHE A 43 -10.80 16.41 17.98
CA PHE A 43 -11.08 15.40 16.96
C PHE A 43 -12.47 14.80 17.21
N GLU A 44 -13.44 15.12 16.35
CA GLU A 44 -14.88 14.90 16.57
C GLU A 44 -15.56 14.01 15.54
N SER A 45 -15.09 14.01 14.27
CA SER A 45 -15.75 13.22 13.23
C SER A 45 -14.86 12.85 12.05
N VAL A 46 -15.21 11.74 11.40
CA VAL A 46 -14.52 11.15 10.24
C VAL A 46 -15.53 10.93 9.12
N PHE A 47 -15.19 11.39 7.92
CA PHE A 47 -15.91 11.12 6.69
C PHE A 47 -15.07 10.24 5.76
N VAL A 48 -15.68 9.21 5.18
CA VAL A 48 -15.06 8.37 4.14
C VAL A 48 -15.86 8.48 2.86
N PHE A 49 -15.19 8.80 1.76
CA PHE A 49 -15.76 8.76 0.42
C PHE A 49 -15.09 7.69 -0.43
N THR A 50 -15.88 6.89 -1.15
CA THR A 50 -15.42 5.89 -2.12
C THR A 50 -15.91 6.20 -3.52
N GLY A 51 -14.97 6.63 -4.36
CA GLY A 51 -15.13 6.91 -5.78
C GLY A 51 -15.19 5.64 -6.63
N ASP A 52 -15.70 5.78 -7.84
CA ASP A 52 -15.71 4.74 -8.88
C ASP A 52 -14.30 4.18 -9.12
N GLY A 53 -14.17 2.85 -9.23
CA GLY A 53 -12.89 2.17 -9.39
C GLY A 53 -11.93 2.19 -8.18
N SER A 54 -12.19 3.00 -7.14
CA SER A 54 -11.34 3.08 -5.96
C SER A 54 -11.33 1.77 -5.17
N ILE A 55 -10.16 1.38 -4.61
CA ILE A 55 -10.00 0.13 -3.82
C ILE A 55 -10.53 -1.10 -4.61
N SER A 56 -10.48 -1.05 -5.95
CA SER A 56 -11.03 -2.07 -6.85
C SER A 56 -12.51 -2.39 -6.60
N GLU A 57 -13.28 -1.44 -6.07
CA GLU A 57 -14.69 -1.58 -5.67
C GLU A 57 -14.92 -2.81 -4.77
N SER A 58 -13.96 -3.08 -3.89
CA SER A 58 -13.97 -4.24 -3.00
C SER A 58 -14.78 -3.92 -1.74
N LYS A 59 -16.06 -4.29 -1.74
CA LYS A 59 -16.95 -4.10 -0.58
C LYS A 59 -16.36 -4.62 0.74
N PRO A 60 -15.76 -5.82 0.81
CA PRO A 60 -15.11 -6.28 2.05
C PRO A 60 -13.97 -5.37 2.50
N ALA A 61 -13.18 -4.81 1.57
CA ALA A 61 -12.10 -3.89 1.92
C ALA A 61 -12.64 -2.57 2.50
N HIS A 62 -13.70 -2.01 1.91
CA HIS A 62 -14.34 -0.79 2.44
C HIS A 62 -14.97 -1.01 3.82
N ILE A 63 -15.63 -2.15 4.04
CA ILE A 63 -16.19 -2.51 5.35
C ILE A 63 -15.08 -2.64 6.39
N ASP A 64 -13.98 -3.30 6.02
CA ASP A 64 -12.84 -3.50 6.91
C ASP A 64 -12.07 -2.22 7.22
N GLU A 65 -11.94 -1.33 6.25
CA GLU A 65 -11.43 0.03 6.46
C GLU A 65 -12.30 0.78 7.45
N PHE A 66 -13.63 0.81 7.24
CA PHE A 66 -14.53 1.51 8.15
C PHE A 66 -14.48 0.93 9.57
N ARG A 67 -14.38 -0.40 9.70
CA ARG A 67 -14.11 -1.08 10.97
C ARG A 67 -12.76 -0.66 11.56
N GLY A 68 -11.70 -0.59 10.74
CA GLY A 68 -10.38 -0.13 11.13
C GLY A 68 -10.40 1.30 11.67
N LEU A 69 -11.19 2.20 11.08
CA LEU A 69 -11.37 3.56 11.57
C LEU A 69 -12.01 3.62 12.97
N MET A 70 -12.90 2.69 13.30
CA MET A 70 -13.41 2.56 14.66
C MET A 70 -12.35 2.05 15.65
N GLU A 71 -11.40 1.23 15.20
CA GLU A 71 -10.22 0.83 16.01
C GLU A 71 -9.22 1.99 16.17
N HIS A 72 -9.05 2.83 15.14
CA HIS A 72 -8.21 4.03 15.17
C HIS A 72 -8.78 5.09 16.12
N PHE A 73 -10.11 5.30 16.09
CA PHE A 73 -10.80 6.36 16.84
C PHE A 73 -11.88 5.78 17.78
N PRO A 74 -11.51 4.95 18.78
CA PRO A 74 -12.48 4.30 19.66
C PRO A 74 -13.31 5.29 20.50
N GLN A 75 -12.80 6.50 20.73
CA GLN A 75 -13.55 7.58 21.41
C GLN A 75 -14.79 8.04 20.61
N LEU A 76 -14.78 7.84 19.29
CA LEU A 76 -15.89 8.22 18.40
C LEU A 76 -16.88 7.07 18.18
N ALA A 77 -16.49 5.82 18.45
CA ALA A 77 -17.27 4.64 18.06
C ALA A 77 -18.70 4.60 18.62
N ALA A 78 -18.91 5.19 19.81
CA ALA A 78 -20.23 5.29 20.44
C ALA A 78 -20.93 6.64 20.23
N THR A 79 -20.33 7.56 19.46
CA THR A 79 -20.88 8.89 19.20
C THR A 79 -21.70 8.86 17.91
N PRO A 80 -23.03 9.11 17.98
CA PRO A 80 -23.87 9.16 16.79
C PRO A 80 -23.34 10.20 15.79
N SER A 81 -23.36 9.88 14.50
CA SER A 81 -22.94 10.77 13.41
C SER A 81 -21.46 11.17 13.38
N ALA A 82 -20.62 10.61 14.27
CA ALA A 82 -19.18 10.85 14.26
C ALA A 82 -18.46 10.15 13.10
N PHE A 83 -19.07 9.11 12.52
CA PHE A 83 -18.60 8.51 11.28
C PHE A 83 -19.67 8.66 10.20
N SER A 84 -19.26 9.16 9.04
CA SER A 84 -20.08 9.19 7.83
C SER A 84 -19.35 8.48 6.68
N TYR A 85 -20.13 7.89 5.78
CA TYR A 85 -19.64 7.17 4.62
C TYR A 85 -20.51 7.55 3.41
N MET A 86 -19.90 7.68 2.24
CA MET A 86 -20.60 7.91 0.99
C MET A 86 -19.90 7.16 -0.15
N ASP A 87 -20.69 6.45 -0.93
CA ASP A 87 -20.26 5.80 -2.15
C ASP A 87 -20.65 6.62 -3.38
N TYR A 88 -19.82 6.57 -4.43
CA TYR A 88 -20.06 7.26 -5.69
C TYR A 88 -21.40 6.91 -6.37
N SER A 89 -21.99 5.77 -6.01
CA SER A 89 -23.27 5.29 -6.54
C SER A 89 -24.49 5.70 -5.70
N ASP A 90 -24.29 6.33 -4.54
CA ASP A 90 -25.38 6.75 -3.65
C ASP A 90 -26.25 7.86 -4.25
N GLU A 91 -25.70 8.68 -5.14
CA GLU A 91 -26.40 9.78 -5.80
C GLU A 91 -25.78 10.11 -7.16
N SER A 92 -26.55 10.75 -8.05
CA SER A 92 -26.02 11.27 -9.30
C SER A 92 -26.62 12.65 -9.61
N PRO A 93 -25.83 13.74 -9.60
CA PRO A 93 -24.40 13.78 -9.29
C PRO A 93 -24.13 13.75 -7.77
N VAL A 94 -23.22 12.87 -7.33
CA VAL A 94 -22.76 12.74 -5.94
C VAL A 94 -21.90 13.92 -5.47
N ARG A 95 -21.28 14.67 -6.38
CA ARG A 95 -20.34 15.77 -6.06
C ARG A 95 -20.92 16.79 -5.07
N TYR A 96 -22.21 17.11 -5.16
CA TYR A 96 -22.82 18.10 -4.28
C TYR A 96 -22.84 17.62 -2.83
N ARG A 97 -23.19 16.35 -2.61
CA ARG A 97 -23.18 15.77 -1.26
C ARG A 97 -21.78 15.61 -0.71
N VAL A 98 -20.80 15.24 -1.54
CA VAL A 98 -19.39 15.22 -1.12
C VAL A 98 -18.94 16.62 -0.71
N MET A 99 -19.28 17.65 -1.50
CA MET A 99 -18.95 19.03 -1.19
C MET A 99 -19.61 19.48 0.12
N ASP A 100 -20.91 19.22 0.30
CA ASP A 100 -21.65 19.55 1.51
C ASP A 100 -21.06 18.88 2.75
N GLU A 101 -20.72 17.59 2.65
CA GLU A 101 -20.14 16.83 3.76
C GLU A 101 -18.75 17.37 4.15
N VAL A 102 -17.88 17.67 3.17
CA VAL A 102 -16.56 18.25 3.44
C VAL A 102 -16.64 19.69 3.98
N MET A 103 -17.74 20.39 3.72
CA MET A 103 -18.03 21.72 4.26
C MET A 103 -18.64 21.69 5.67
N ARG A 104 -18.89 20.52 6.26
CA ARG A 104 -19.34 20.42 7.65
C ARG A 104 -18.35 21.06 8.63
N PRO A 105 -18.81 21.92 9.57
CA PRO A 105 -17.93 22.67 10.45
C PRO A 105 -17.21 21.80 11.51
N ASP A 106 -17.82 20.66 11.86
CA ASP A 106 -17.37 19.65 12.83
C ASP A 106 -16.49 18.55 12.20
N LEU A 107 -16.28 18.57 10.87
CA LEU A 107 -15.50 17.54 10.20
C LEU A 107 -14.02 17.64 10.54
N SER A 108 -13.50 16.59 11.19
CA SER A 108 -12.08 16.55 11.59
C SER A 108 -11.22 15.93 10.51
N LEU A 109 -11.62 14.77 10.00
CA LEU A 109 -10.88 14.01 8.99
C LEU A 109 -11.80 13.61 7.84
N ALA A 110 -11.38 13.90 6.60
CA ALA A 110 -11.98 13.32 5.40
C ALA A 110 -10.99 12.38 4.72
N MET A 111 -11.41 11.14 4.47
CA MET A 111 -10.67 10.14 3.70
C MET A 111 -11.34 9.98 2.35
N MET A 112 -10.62 10.38 1.30
CA MET A 112 -11.16 10.51 -0.05
C MET A 112 -10.47 9.47 -0.94
N HIS A 113 -11.13 8.34 -1.18
CA HIS A 113 -10.65 7.31 -2.10
C HIS A 113 -11.29 7.52 -3.46
N HIS A 114 -10.52 7.91 -4.46
CA HIS A 114 -11.03 8.10 -5.82
C HIS A 114 -9.87 8.23 -6.80
N HIS A 115 -10.17 8.28 -8.09
CA HIS A 115 -9.16 8.67 -9.07
C HIS A 115 -9.02 10.19 -9.12
N GLY A 116 -7.88 10.66 -9.58
CA GLY A 116 -7.62 12.10 -9.66
C GLY A 116 -6.64 12.46 -10.76
N ASP A 117 -6.73 13.70 -11.18
CA ASP A 117 -5.68 14.44 -11.84
C ASP A 117 -5.36 15.71 -11.01
N TRP A 118 -4.36 16.49 -11.38
CA TRP A 118 -3.96 17.66 -10.59
C TRP A 118 -5.10 18.69 -10.41
N ASP A 119 -5.99 18.83 -11.39
CA ASP A 119 -7.11 19.79 -11.41
C ASP A 119 -8.48 19.16 -11.15
N THR A 120 -8.55 17.84 -10.95
CA THR A 120 -9.81 17.10 -10.97
C THR A 120 -9.85 15.96 -9.95
N GLN A 121 -10.94 15.86 -9.20
CA GLN A 121 -11.33 14.67 -8.46
C GLN A 121 -12.38 13.92 -9.28
N TYR A 122 -12.04 12.71 -9.76
CA TYR A 122 -12.95 11.86 -10.54
C TYR A 122 -13.77 11.01 -9.58
N LEU A 123 -15.03 11.41 -9.34
CA LEU A 123 -15.87 10.73 -8.35
C LEU A 123 -16.63 9.55 -8.96
N ASN A 124 -17.17 9.73 -10.17
CA ASN A 124 -17.94 8.71 -10.88
C ASN A 124 -17.66 8.76 -12.39
N PHE A 125 -17.07 7.69 -12.95
CA PHE A 125 -16.71 7.66 -14.36
C PHE A 125 -17.92 7.46 -15.27
N ALA A 126 -18.93 6.71 -14.81
CA ALA A 126 -20.14 6.43 -15.58
C ALA A 126 -20.95 7.72 -15.83
N THR A 127 -21.07 8.58 -14.82
CA THR A 127 -21.83 9.84 -14.91
C THR A 127 -20.97 11.04 -15.25
N LYS A 128 -19.64 10.87 -15.32
CA LYS A 128 -18.63 11.93 -15.46
C LYS A 128 -18.76 12.98 -14.37
N ASP A 129 -19.11 12.55 -13.16
CA ASP A 129 -19.28 13.43 -12.02
C ASP A 129 -17.94 13.69 -11.34
N ASN A 130 -17.54 14.96 -11.33
CA ASN A 130 -16.21 15.39 -10.93
C ASN A 130 -16.27 16.65 -10.07
N ILE A 131 -15.26 16.83 -9.22
CA ILE A 131 -14.96 18.12 -8.58
C ILE A 131 -13.69 18.65 -9.25
N THR A 132 -13.84 19.60 -10.18
CA THR A 132 -12.73 20.30 -10.84
C THR A 132 -12.39 21.61 -10.15
N LEU A 133 -11.25 22.23 -10.47
CA LEU A 133 -10.93 23.60 -10.04
C LEU A 133 -12.03 24.61 -10.44
N ASP A 134 -12.65 24.41 -11.60
CA ASP A 134 -13.77 25.24 -12.07
C ASP A 134 -15.02 25.05 -11.21
N GLU A 135 -15.40 23.81 -10.88
CA GLU A 135 -16.56 23.55 -10.01
C GLU A 135 -16.33 24.07 -8.59
N ILE A 136 -15.10 23.91 -8.07
CA ILE A 136 -14.67 24.50 -6.80
C ILE A 136 -14.90 26.03 -6.81
N THR A 137 -14.54 26.70 -7.90
CA THR A 137 -14.72 28.15 -8.06
C THR A 137 -16.18 28.53 -8.21
N LYS A 138 -16.89 27.91 -9.14
CA LYS A 138 -18.30 28.13 -9.45
C LYS A 138 -19.21 28.01 -8.23
N TYR A 139 -18.98 27.03 -7.37
CA TYR A 139 -19.79 26.83 -6.17
C TYR A 139 -19.26 27.51 -4.92
N ASN A 140 -18.21 28.33 -5.04
CA ASN A 140 -17.60 29.02 -3.90
C ASN A 140 -17.30 28.04 -2.76
N TYR A 141 -16.72 26.90 -3.12
CA TYR A 141 -16.48 25.78 -2.22
C TYR A 141 -15.56 26.18 -1.06
N ARG A 142 -15.92 25.81 0.19
CA ARG A 142 -15.21 26.23 1.42
C ARG A 142 -14.92 25.05 2.34
N PRO A 143 -13.94 24.20 2.01
CA PRO A 143 -13.62 23.00 2.79
C PRO A 143 -13.40 23.30 4.27
N ASN A 144 -14.12 22.57 5.14
CA ASN A 144 -14.04 22.73 6.58
C ASN A 144 -13.40 21.53 7.28
N ALA A 145 -13.34 20.36 6.62
CA ALA A 145 -12.54 19.22 7.06
C ALA A 145 -11.12 19.68 7.45
N ARG A 146 -10.72 19.54 8.72
CA ARG A 146 -9.41 20.05 9.18
C ARG A 146 -8.24 19.34 8.50
N VAL A 147 -8.37 18.03 8.33
CA VAL A 147 -7.43 17.18 7.60
C VAL A 147 -8.16 16.44 6.49
N VAL A 148 -7.60 16.45 5.28
CA VAL A 148 -8.12 15.67 4.14
C VAL A 148 -7.02 14.77 3.58
N ILE A 149 -7.31 13.48 3.46
CA ILE A 149 -6.43 12.52 2.78
C ILE A 149 -7.01 12.24 1.40
N PHE A 150 -6.28 12.65 0.37
CA PHE A 150 -6.57 12.28 -1.02
C PHE A 150 -5.81 11.00 -1.35
N ASP A 151 -6.51 9.87 -1.28
CA ASP A 151 -6.04 8.62 -1.87
C ASP A 151 -6.36 8.58 -3.36
N ALA A 152 -5.85 9.59 -4.06
CA ALA A 152 -6.06 9.85 -5.47
C ALA A 152 -4.77 10.34 -6.12
N CYS A 153 -4.53 9.89 -7.36
CA CYS A 153 -3.37 10.32 -8.14
C CYS A 153 -3.40 11.85 -8.35
N TYR A 154 -2.22 12.47 -8.34
CA TYR A 154 -1.99 13.88 -8.72
C TYR A 154 -2.71 15.00 -7.94
N ASN A 155 -3.71 14.74 -7.09
CA ASN A 155 -4.43 15.81 -6.37
C ASN A 155 -3.51 16.63 -5.43
N GLY A 156 -2.35 16.10 -5.04
CA GLY A 156 -1.29 16.78 -4.31
C GLY A 156 -0.13 17.30 -5.18
N SER A 157 -0.36 17.59 -6.47
CA SER A 157 0.67 18.05 -7.42
C SER A 157 1.16 19.48 -7.18
N PHE A 158 1.70 19.77 -5.99
CA PHE A 158 2.18 21.08 -5.56
C PHE A 158 3.29 21.69 -6.45
N HIS A 159 3.88 20.89 -7.35
CA HIS A 159 4.88 21.35 -8.31
C HIS A 159 4.26 22.16 -9.46
N ARG A 160 2.94 22.01 -9.71
CA ARG A 160 2.18 22.77 -10.72
C ARG A 160 1.78 24.15 -10.22
N ASP A 161 1.20 24.95 -11.12
CA ASP A 161 0.67 26.26 -10.81
C ASP A 161 -0.51 26.16 -9.85
N ASP A 162 -1.40 25.19 -10.00
CA ASP A 162 -2.42 24.92 -8.98
C ASP A 162 -2.71 23.42 -8.88
N CYS A 163 -3.45 23.01 -7.85
CA CYS A 163 -3.99 21.66 -7.73
C CYS A 163 -5.17 21.57 -6.75
N ILE A 164 -5.90 20.45 -6.77
CA ILE A 164 -7.01 20.18 -5.85
C ILE A 164 -6.63 20.44 -4.38
N ALA A 165 -5.49 19.92 -3.92
CA ALA A 165 -5.06 20.10 -2.53
C ALA A 165 -4.82 21.58 -2.17
N ASN A 166 -4.31 22.38 -3.12
CA ASN A 166 -4.11 23.81 -2.91
C ASN A 166 -5.43 24.55 -2.71
N GLU A 167 -6.46 24.22 -3.50
CA GLU A 167 -7.77 24.84 -3.37
C GLU A 167 -8.42 24.53 -2.01
N TYR A 168 -8.20 23.33 -1.45
CA TYR A 168 -8.65 23.02 -0.10
C TYR A 168 -7.91 23.84 0.96
N ILE A 169 -6.60 24.03 0.77
CA ILE A 169 -5.73 24.71 1.73
C ILE A 169 -5.88 26.23 1.69
N PHE A 170 -5.96 26.85 0.52
CA PHE A 170 -5.86 28.31 0.38
C PHE A 170 -7.20 29.03 0.29
N ARG A 171 -8.32 28.30 0.15
CA ARG A 171 -9.65 28.90 0.17
C ARG A 171 -10.15 29.27 1.57
N PRO A 172 -11.17 30.15 1.65
CA PRO A 172 -11.97 30.31 2.87
C PRO A 172 -12.53 28.97 3.32
N GLY A 173 -12.59 28.74 4.62
CA GLY A 173 -12.88 27.43 5.21
C GLY A 173 -11.92 27.15 6.35
N LYS A 174 -11.86 25.90 6.79
CA LYS A 174 -11.09 25.49 7.97
C LYS A 174 -10.08 24.37 7.72
N THR A 175 -9.93 23.88 6.49
CA THR A 175 -8.87 22.89 6.17
C THR A 175 -7.47 23.46 6.44
N ILE A 176 -6.68 22.73 7.23
CA ILE A 176 -5.33 23.14 7.68
C ILE A 176 -4.24 22.34 6.98
N ALA A 177 -4.47 21.04 6.78
CA ALA A 177 -3.52 20.14 6.16
C ALA A 177 -4.23 19.14 5.25
N THR A 178 -3.60 18.77 4.15
CA THR A 178 -4.01 17.64 3.33
C THR A 178 -2.84 16.71 3.09
N ILE A 179 -3.12 15.44 2.83
CA ILE A 179 -2.13 14.46 2.36
C ILE A 179 -2.55 14.05 0.95
N GLY A 180 -1.67 14.21 -0.04
CA GLY A 180 -2.02 13.93 -1.43
C GLY A 180 -0.84 13.51 -2.30
N GLY A 181 -1.16 12.82 -3.41
CA GLY A 181 -0.18 12.34 -4.38
C GLY A 181 0.26 13.41 -5.37
N SER A 182 1.57 13.56 -5.60
CA SER A 182 2.12 14.38 -6.69
C SER A 182 2.24 13.65 -8.02
N VAL A 183 2.14 12.31 -7.99
CA VAL A 183 2.15 11.41 -9.15
C VAL A 183 1.17 10.25 -8.90
N ASN A 184 1.19 9.24 -9.76
CA ASN A 184 0.44 8.00 -9.54
C ASN A 184 0.73 7.40 -8.15
N LEU A 185 -0.32 7.08 -7.41
CA LEU A 185 -0.21 6.46 -6.10
C LEU A 185 -0.11 4.94 -6.20
N ILE A 186 0.79 4.36 -5.41
CA ILE A 186 0.80 2.92 -5.15
C ILE A 186 -0.50 2.55 -4.41
N GLN A 187 -1.20 1.55 -4.93
CA GLN A 187 -2.50 1.10 -4.42
C GLN A 187 -2.37 0.15 -3.22
N ASP A 188 -1.29 -0.63 -3.15
CA ASP A 188 -1.04 -1.63 -2.11
C ASP A 188 -0.17 -1.09 -0.98
N LYS A 189 -0.71 -0.10 -0.26
CA LYS A 189 -0.08 0.56 0.90
C LYS A 189 -0.95 0.45 2.15
N TRP A 190 -0.32 0.62 3.31
CA TRP A 190 -1.00 0.80 4.60
C TRP A 190 -1.15 2.30 4.85
N TYR A 191 -2.20 2.89 4.28
CA TYR A 191 -2.34 4.35 4.15
C TYR A 191 -2.85 5.05 5.41
N ASP A 192 -3.57 4.33 6.28
CA ASP A 192 -4.15 4.82 7.53
C ASP A 192 -3.26 4.50 8.75
N LYS A 193 -2.04 4.00 8.54
CA LYS A 193 -1.12 3.66 9.62
C LYS A 193 -0.93 4.85 10.56
N PHE A 194 -1.21 4.64 11.85
CA PHE A 194 -1.14 5.63 12.93
C PHE A 194 -2.15 6.78 12.85
N ILE A 195 -3.14 6.75 11.95
CA ILE A 195 -4.08 7.87 11.79
C ILE A 195 -4.85 8.17 13.08
N GLY A 196 -5.09 7.15 13.92
CA GLY A 196 -5.72 7.30 15.25
C GLY A 196 -4.96 8.23 16.20
N LEU A 197 -3.63 8.37 16.04
CA LEU A 197 -2.82 9.26 16.87
C LEU A 197 -3.14 10.75 16.64
N LEU A 198 -3.86 11.12 15.58
CA LEU A 198 -4.39 12.47 15.43
C LEU A 198 -5.26 12.87 16.65
N ALA A 199 -6.03 11.92 17.21
CA ALA A 199 -6.82 12.14 18.42
C ALA A 199 -5.97 12.20 19.71
N ASP A 200 -4.73 11.73 19.67
CA ASP A 200 -3.75 11.87 20.76
C ASP A 200 -3.07 13.26 20.76
N GLY A 201 -3.37 14.09 19.76
CA GLY A 201 -2.67 15.36 19.52
C GLY A 201 -1.31 15.18 18.85
N VAL A 202 -1.09 14.07 18.14
CA VAL A 202 0.08 13.88 17.29
C VAL A 202 -0.13 14.62 15.96
N SER A 203 0.94 15.21 15.44
CA SER A 203 0.86 16.05 14.24
C SER A 203 0.65 15.24 12.95
N VAL A 204 -0.01 15.86 11.97
CA VAL A 204 -0.24 15.27 10.63
C VAL A 204 1.08 14.85 9.96
N GLY A 205 2.13 15.65 10.11
CA GLY A 205 3.45 15.35 9.58
C GLY A 205 4.06 14.08 10.16
N TYR A 206 3.88 13.83 11.46
CA TYR A 206 4.31 12.58 12.08
C TYR A 206 3.55 11.39 11.51
N ILE A 207 2.22 11.49 11.34
CA ILE A 207 1.45 10.41 10.70
C ILE A 207 2.00 10.11 9.30
N ASN A 208 2.18 11.16 8.49
CA ASN A 208 2.71 11.00 7.14
C ASN A 208 4.11 10.37 7.15
N GLN A 209 4.97 10.70 8.12
CA GLN A 209 6.33 10.13 8.26
C GLN A 209 6.36 8.59 8.29
N HIS A 210 5.32 7.96 8.85
CA HIS A 210 5.23 6.51 9.00
C HIS A 210 4.45 5.82 7.86
N ALA A 211 3.77 6.59 7.02
CA ALA A 211 3.05 6.13 5.83
C ALA A 211 3.62 6.74 4.52
N ILE A 212 4.83 7.30 4.56
CA ILE A 212 5.37 8.10 3.46
C ILE A 212 5.83 7.25 2.29
N TYR A 213 5.43 7.69 1.11
CA TYR A 213 6.00 7.30 -0.18
C TYR A 213 6.53 8.54 -0.89
N LEU A 214 7.41 8.37 -1.88
CA LEU A 214 8.01 9.51 -2.61
C LEU A 214 6.93 10.38 -3.31
N GLU A 215 5.83 9.75 -3.68
CA GLU A 215 4.68 10.39 -4.31
C GLU A 215 3.76 11.13 -3.34
N SER A 216 3.79 10.87 -2.03
CA SER A 216 2.81 11.38 -1.07
C SER A 216 3.36 12.52 -0.21
N HIS A 217 2.63 13.63 -0.15
CA HIS A 217 3.09 14.86 0.50
C HIS A 217 2.01 15.44 1.41
N VAL A 218 2.45 16.03 2.53
CA VAL A 218 1.60 16.95 3.30
C VAL A 218 1.59 18.30 2.59
N ILE A 219 0.40 18.79 2.22
CA ILE A 219 0.18 20.15 1.72
C ILE A 219 -0.47 20.95 2.85
N GLY A 220 0.06 22.13 3.17
CA GLY A 220 -0.29 22.89 4.38
C GLY A 220 0.67 22.67 5.54
N ASP A 221 0.17 22.76 6.78
CA ASP A 221 0.95 22.80 8.01
C ASP A 221 1.15 21.38 8.55
N PRO A 222 2.36 20.80 8.41
CA PRO A 222 2.62 19.44 8.86
C PRO A 222 2.70 19.33 10.39
N THR A 223 2.76 20.46 11.10
CA THR A 223 2.78 20.50 12.56
C THR A 223 1.39 20.65 13.16
N PHE A 224 0.34 20.77 12.34
CA PHE A 224 -1.04 20.79 12.83
C PHE A 224 -1.35 19.52 13.62
N ALA A 225 -1.95 19.70 14.79
CA ALA A 225 -2.39 18.65 15.69
C ALA A 225 -3.70 19.09 16.34
N PHE A 226 -4.58 18.12 16.59
CA PHE A 226 -5.80 18.35 17.36
C PHE A 226 -5.49 18.44 18.86
N GLY A 227 -6.44 18.95 19.64
CA GLY A 227 -6.44 18.72 21.08
C GLY A 227 -6.61 17.22 21.37
N ASN A 228 -6.00 16.73 22.46
CA ASN A 228 -6.11 15.33 22.85
C ASN A 228 -7.56 14.99 23.26
N THR A 229 -8.22 14.15 22.47
CA THR A 229 -9.58 13.63 22.72
C THR A 229 -9.62 12.11 22.89
N ALA A 230 -8.46 11.45 22.81
CA ALA A 230 -8.38 10.01 22.83
C ALA A 230 -8.80 9.38 24.17
N THR A 231 -9.28 8.14 24.10
CA THR A 231 -9.67 7.38 25.29
C THR A 231 -8.48 7.16 26.24
N LYS A 232 -8.80 7.02 27.52
CA LYS A 232 -7.83 6.58 28.53
C LYS A 232 -7.55 5.09 28.31
N GLY A 233 -6.28 4.71 28.16
CA GLY A 233 -5.86 3.31 27.97
C GLY A 233 -5.01 3.10 26.70
N GLN A 234 -4.77 1.84 26.35
CA GLN A 234 -4.09 1.49 25.10
C GLN A 234 -5.10 1.42 23.95
N THR A 235 -4.87 2.18 22.89
CA THR A 235 -5.56 2.08 21.59
C THR A 235 -4.75 1.23 20.63
N ALA A 236 -5.36 0.76 19.53
CA ALA A 236 -4.65 -0.01 18.51
C ALA A 236 -3.39 0.73 18.01
N ASP A 237 -3.49 2.02 17.67
CA ASP A 237 -2.34 2.79 17.21
C ASP A 237 -1.27 3.01 18.27
N ARG A 238 -1.64 3.21 19.54
CA ARG A 238 -0.65 3.33 20.64
C ARG A 238 0.11 2.02 20.82
N ILE A 239 -0.56 0.88 20.70
CA ILE A 239 0.08 -0.44 20.72
C ILE A 239 1.02 -0.58 19.53
N CYS A 240 0.53 -0.32 18.32
CA CYS A 240 1.35 -0.44 17.10
C CYS A 240 2.58 0.48 17.14
N ARG A 241 2.41 1.73 17.61
CA ARG A 241 3.52 2.67 17.81
C ARG A 241 4.53 2.15 18.83
N GLN A 242 4.06 1.64 19.97
CA GLN A 242 4.93 1.02 20.98
C GLN A 242 5.70 -0.18 20.41
N MET A 243 5.06 -0.99 19.56
CA MET A 243 5.70 -2.12 18.90
C MET A 243 6.85 -1.65 18.01
N GLU A 244 6.70 -0.57 17.24
CA GLU A 244 7.77 -0.01 16.41
C GLU A 244 8.88 0.66 17.22
N GLU A 245 8.54 1.50 18.18
CA GLU A 245 9.52 2.22 19.01
C GLU A 245 10.34 1.25 19.88
N GLN A 246 9.74 0.13 20.28
CA GLN A 246 10.37 -0.89 21.11
C GLN A 246 10.61 -2.20 20.35
N ASP A 247 10.86 -2.12 19.04
CA ASP A 247 11.03 -3.26 18.12
C ASP A 247 11.89 -4.39 18.72
N LYS A 248 13.04 -4.06 19.33
CA LYS A 248 13.95 -5.03 19.98
C LYS A 248 13.33 -5.85 21.13
N LYS A 249 12.25 -5.37 21.75
CA LYS A 249 11.54 -6.07 22.85
C LYS A 249 10.47 -7.04 22.35
N PHE A 250 10.18 -7.05 21.05
CA PHE A 250 9.23 -7.97 20.44
C PHE A 250 10.01 -9.06 19.71
N SER A 251 10.14 -10.22 20.36
CA SER A 251 10.67 -11.43 19.71
C SER A 251 9.70 -11.93 18.65
N ASP A 252 10.20 -12.72 17.70
CA ASP A 252 9.37 -13.32 16.65
C ASP A 252 8.23 -14.16 17.23
N ASP A 253 8.47 -14.91 18.32
CA ASP A 253 7.41 -15.68 19.00
C ASP A 253 6.32 -14.78 19.58
N LYS A 254 6.71 -13.64 20.15
CA LYS A 254 5.74 -12.66 20.66
C LYS A 254 4.93 -12.03 19.53
N LEU A 255 5.57 -11.70 18.40
CA LEU A 255 4.88 -11.19 17.22
C LEU A 255 3.93 -12.23 16.62
N MET A 256 4.33 -13.51 16.59
CA MET A 256 3.46 -14.61 16.16
C MET A 256 2.22 -14.77 17.05
N ALA A 257 2.38 -14.66 18.38
CA ALA A 257 1.26 -14.68 19.31
C ALA A 257 0.32 -13.48 19.08
N ILE A 258 0.87 -12.27 18.91
CA ILE A 258 0.07 -11.08 18.60
C ILE A 258 -0.69 -11.24 17.28
N LEU A 259 -0.03 -11.72 16.23
CA LEU A 259 -0.64 -11.98 14.93
C LEU A 259 -1.79 -12.99 15.02
N LYS A 260 -1.73 -13.95 15.94
CA LYS A 260 -2.76 -14.97 16.09
C LYS A 260 -3.92 -14.53 16.98
N ASP A 261 -3.60 -13.87 18.09
CA ASP A 261 -4.51 -13.76 19.23
C ASP A 261 -5.04 -12.32 19.45
N SER A 262 -4.44 -11.29 18.82
CA SER A 262 -4.89 -9.91 19.02
C SER A 262 -6.31 -9.68 18.47
N PRO A 263 -7.21 -9.06 19.25
CA PRO A 263 -8.55 -8.73 18.77
C PRO A 263 -8.53 -7.61 17.72
N HIS A 264 -7.51 -6.75 17.74
CA HIS A 264 -7.37 -5.60 16.84
C HIS A 264 -6.70 -6.00 15.54
N ALA A 265 -7.39 -5.78 14.43
CA ALA A 265 -6.89 -6.09 13.09
C ALA A 265 -5.60 -5.33 12.75
N LEU A 266 -5.53 -4.06 13.16
CA LEU A 266 -4.36 -3.20 12.95
C LEU A 266 -3.12 -3.70 13.71
N VAL A 267 -3.31 -4.24 14.91
CA VAL A 267 -2.21 -4.79 15.73
C VAL A 267 -1.70 -6.11 15.15
N ARG A 268 -2.60 -6.95 14.60
CA ARG A 268 -2.19 -8.15 13.85
C ARG A 268 -1.40 -7.76 12.60
N LEU A 269 -1.85 -6.77 11.85
CA LEU A 269 -1.14 -6.24 10.69
C LEU A 269 0.24 -5.67 11.06
N GLN A 270 0.36 -4.95 12.18
CA GLN A 270 1.65 -4.47 12.68
C GLN A 270 2.60 -5.63 13.00
N ALA A 271 2.11 -6.68 13.69
CA ALA A 271 2.94 -7.84 14.00
C ALA A 271 3.43 -8.55 12.74
N TYR A 272 2.54 -8.73 11.75
CA TYR A 272 2.89 -9.31 10.46
C TYR A 272 3.93 -8.49 9.70
N THR A 273 3.75 -7.17 9.63
CA THR A 273 4.68 -6.28 8.92
C THR A 273 6.05 -6.24 9.58
N MET A 274 6.14 -6.30 10.92
CA MET A 274 7.42 -6.43 11.62
C MET A 274 8.13 -7.76 11.31
N LEU A 275 7.40 -8.88 11.32
CA LEU A 275 7.95 -10.19 10.94
C LEU A 275 8.47 -10.19 9.48
N ARG A 276 7.72 -9.56 8.57
CA ARG A 276 8.11 -9.39 7.17
C ARG A 276 9.35 -8.52 7.02
N ASP A 277 9.38 -7.35 7.64
CA ASP A 277 10.43 -6.35 7.45
C ASP A 277 11.79 -6.84 7.96
N ARG A 278 11.77 -7.67 9.00
CA ARG A 278 12.93 -8.38 9.56
C ARG A 278 13.31 -9.65 8.80
N ILE A 279 12.49 -10.08 7.84
CA ILE A 279 12.63 -11.38 7.13
C ILE A 279 12.77 -12.52 8.15
N SER A 280 11.83 -12.56 9.10
CA SER A 280 11.83 -13.55 10.19
C SER A 280 11.88 -14.98 9.65
N LYS A 281 12.58 -15.88 10.35
CA LYS A 281 12.53 -17.33 10.08
C LYS A 281 11.12 -17.92 10.22
N ARG A 282 10.21 -17.20 10.88
CA ARG A 282 8.79 -17.56 11.06
C ARG A 282 7.88 -16.93 10.00
N LEU A 283 8.42 -16.19 9.03
CA LEU A 283 7.61 -15.45 8.05
C LEU A 283 6.71 -16.36 7.20
N THR A 284 7.16 -17.56 6.83
CA THR A 284 6.31 -18.54 6.12
C THR A 284 5.10 -18.93 6.99
N ASP A 285 5.31 -19.27 8.26
CA ASP A 285 4.22 -19.60 9.20
C ASP A 285 3.29 -18.40 9.42
N ALA A 286 3.87 -17.21 9.60
CA ALA A 286 3.13 -15.96 9.75
C ALA A 286 2.23 -15.68 8.54
N THR A 287 2.75 -15.95 7.34
CA THR A 287 2.01 -15.77 6.08
C THR A 287 0.88 -16.79 5.97
N ILE A 288 1.07 -18.04 6.41
CA ILE A 288 0.00 -19.05 6.49
C ILE A 288 -1.14 -18.57 7.39
N ILE A 289 -0.83 -17.98 8.54
CA ILE A 289 -1.83 -17.41 9.46
C ILE A 289 -2.52 -16.21 8.82
N ALA A 290 -1.75 -15.25 8.31
CA ALA A 290 -2.25 -14.00 7.75
C ALA A 290 -3.13 -14.18 6.51
N LEU A 291 -2.86 -15.20 5.67
CA LEU A 291 -3.72 -15.55 4.53
C LEU A 291 -5.13 -15.97 4.98
N GLN A 292 -5.31 -16.43 6.21
CA GLN A 292 -6.60 -16.86 6.77
C GLN A 292 -7.23 -15.80 7.69
N ASP A 293 -6.61 -14.63 7.83
CA ASP A 293 -7.08 -13.57 8.72
C ASP A 293 -8.45 -13.02 8.29
N ASN A 294 -9.22 -12.39 9.18
CA ASN A 294 -10.50 -11.78 8.83
C ASN A 294 -10.40 -10.29 8.48
N TYR A 295 -9.19 -9.78 8.26
CA TYR A 295 -8.92 -8.41 7.82
C TYR A 295 -8.32 -8.41 6.41
N GLU A 296 -9.01 -7.78 5.47
CA GLU A 296 -8.69 -7.76 4.04
C GLU A 296 -7.26 -7.30 3.77
N MET A 297 -6.82 -6.20 4.40
CA MET A 297 -5.50 -5.63 4.15
C MET A 297 -4.39 -6.58 4.61
N LEU A 298 -4.59 -7.31 5.72
CA LEU A 298 -3.65 -8.31 6.19
C LEU A 298 -3.59 -9.53 5.26
N GLN A 299 -4.74 -10.05 4.82
CA GLN A 299 -4.77 -11.10 3.80
C GLN A 299 -4.04 -10.67 2.52
N ARG A 300 -4.29 -9.45 2.04
CA ARG A 300 -3.69 -8.91 0.82
C ARG A 300 -2.17 -8.75 0.96
N PHE A 301 -1.69 -8.24 2.09
CA PHE A 301 -0.27 -8.16 2.38
C PHE A 301 0.37 -9.55 2.45
N ALA A 302 -0.35 -10.54 2.98
CA ALA A 302 0.10 -11.93 2.99
C ALA A 302 0.20 -12.53 1.59
N VAL A 303 -0.74 -12.24 0.68
CA VAL A 303 -0.64 -12.64 -0.73
C VAL A 303 0.58 -12.00 -1.41
N ASN A 304 0.89 -10.74 -1.11
CA ASN A 304 2.07 -10.07 -1.68
C ASN A 304 3.38 -10.72 -1.21
N VAL A 305 3.48 -11.09 0.07
CA VAL A 305 4.64 -11.84 0.60
C VAL A 305 4.68 -13.26 0.04
N LEU A 306 3.54 -13.93 -0.09
CA LEU A 306 3.43 -15.25 -0.73
C LEU A 306 3.96 -15.22 -2.16
N SER A 307 3.59 -14.20 -2.94
CA SER A 307 4.04 -14.01 -4.31
C SER A 307 5.54 -13.74 -4.38
N ALA A 308 6.07 -12.90 -3.49
CA ALA A 308 7.50 -12.57 -3.45
C ALA A 308 8.36 -13.72 -2.91
N SER A 309 7.79 -14.59 -2.08
CA SER A 309 8.48 -15.73 -1.50
C SER A 309 8.54 -16.92 -2.44
N GLY A 310 7.41 -17.27 -3.07
CA GLY A 310 7.28 -18.45 -3.92
C GLY A 310 7.56 -19.77 -3.18
N ASP A 311 7.56 -19.78 -1.85
CA ASP A 311 7.83 -20.97 -1.04
C ASP A 311 6.76 -22.05 -1.27
N PRO A 312 7.10 -23.26 -1.74
CA PRO A 312 6.15 -24.35 -1.93
C PRO A 312 5.32 -24.69 -0.68
N LYS A 313 5.82 -24.40 0.53
CA LYS A 313 5.06 -24.59 1.79
C LYS A 313 3.78 -23.74 1.86
N LEU A 314 3.71 -22.65 1.09
CA LEU A 314 2.54 -21.77 1.03
C LEU A 314 1.44 -22.30 0.10
N ILE A 315 1.74 -23.25 -0.80
CA ILE A 315 0.81 -23.77 -1.81
C ILE A 315 -0.52 -24.25 -1.21
N PRO A 316 -0.57 -24.98 -0.08
CA PRO A 316 -1.86 -25.38 0.50
C PRO A 316 -2.75 -24.21 0.93
N SER A 317 -2.17 -23.18 1.55
CA SER A 317 -2.92 -21.96 1.92
C SER A 317 -3.26 -21.12 0.69
N PHE A 318 -2.38 -21.09 -0.31
CA PHE A 318 -2.63 -20.41 -1.57
C PHE A 318 -3.85 -21.01 -2.30
N ALA A 319 -3.89 -22.35 -2.41
CA ALA A 319 -4.99 -23.08 -3.02
C ALA A 319 -6.33 -22.75 -2.35
N LYS A 320 -6.37 -22.66 -1.01
CA LYS A 320 -7.58 -22.24 -0.27
C LYS A 320 -8.05 -20.84 -0.64
N ILE A 321 -7.14 -19.90 -0.89
CA ILE A 321 -7.50 -18.53 -1.28
C ILE A 321 -8.03 -18.51 -2.71
N LEU A 322 -7.36 -19.19 -3.64
CA LEU A 322 -7.80 -19.30 -5.03
C LEU A 322 -9.19 -19.95 -5.16
N THR A 323 -9.53 -20.85 -4.26
CA THR A 323 -10.81 -21.57 -4.26
C THR A 323 -11.86 -20.93 -3.34
N ASN A 324 -11.55 -19.84 -2.64
CA ASN A 324 -12.49 -19.16 -1.74
C ASN A 324 -13.45 -18.26 -2.55
N PRO A 325 -14.76 -18.59 -2.63
CA PRO A 325 -15.72 -17.78 -3.37
C PRO A 325 -15.98 -16.40 -2.73
N ASN A 326 -15.60 -16.22 -1.45
CA ASN A 326 -15.79 -14.99 -0.68
C ASN A 326 -14.50 -14.20 -0.49
N ALA A 327 -13.41 -14.55 -1.17
CA ALA A 327 -12.21 -13.72 -1.17
C ALA A 327 -12.55 -12.31 -1.68
N SER A 328 -12.01 -11.27 -1.04
CA SER A 328 -12.22 -9.89 -1.49
C SER A 328 -11.74 -9.75 -2.95
N LYS A 329 -12.32 -8.81 -3.71
CA LYS A 329 -11.93 -8.61 -5.12
C LYS A 329 -10.42 -8.39 -5.26
N ARG A 330 -9.82 -7.61 -4.35
CA ARG A 330 -8.38 -7.31 -4.34
C ARG A 330 -7.54 -8.51 -3.95
N VAL A 331 -7.91 -9.24 -2.88
CA VAL A 331 -7.20 -10.46 -2.47
C VAL A 331 -7.26 -11.50 -3.58
N ALA A 332 -8.43 -11.72 -4.19
CA ALA A 332 -8.61 -12.65 -5.31
C ALA A 332 -7.80 -12.24 -6.54
N PHE A 333 -7.80 -10.95 -6.90
CA PHE A 333 -6.99 -10.44 -8.00
C PHE A 333 -5.50 -10.68 -7.76
N ASN A 334 -4.97 -10.28 -6.59
CA ASN A 334 -3.56 -10.49 -6.24
C ASN A 334 -3.24 -12.00 -6.19
N ALA A 335 -4.16 -12.84 -5.72
CA ALA A 335 -3.98 -14.29 -5.68
C ALA A 335 -3.88 -14.89 -7.10
N VAL A 336 -4.74 -14.46 -8.04
CA VAL A 336 -4.63 -14.90 -9.45
C VAL A 336 -3.32 -14.43 -10.06
N GLN A 337 -2.89 -13.20 -9.79
CA GLN A 337 -1.58 -12.71 -10.24
C GLN A 337 -0.43 -13.50 -9.61
N ALA A 338 -0.57 -14.00 -8.39
CA ALA A 338 0.46 -14.75 -7.70
C ALA A 338 0.72 -16.14 -8.32
N ILE A 339 -0.22 -16.69 -9.11
CA ILE A 339 -0.11 -18.02 -9.73
C ILE A 339 1.18 -18.17 -10.53
N GLN A 340 1.57 -17.12 -11.26
CA GLN A 340 2.73 -17.13 -12.15
C GLN A 340 4.08 -17.32 -11.42
N PHE A 341 4.11 -17.25 -10.09
CA PHE A 341 5.32 -17.38 -9.27
C PHE A 341 5.47 -18.75 -8.60
N PHE A 342 4.55 -19.68 -8.86
CA PHE A 342 4.54 -21.03 -8.29
C PHE A 342 4.63 -22.11 -9.37
N ASP A 343 5.16 -23.27 -8.99
CA ASP A 343 5.12 -24.46 -9.84
C ASP A 343 3.67 -24.81 -10.18
N LYS A 344 3.34 -24.79 -11.47
CA LYS A 344 1.97 -24.97 -11.96
C LYS A 344 1.40 -26.33 -11.57
N ASN A 345 2.19 -27.39 -11.65
CA ASN A 345 1.70 -28.75 -11.41
C ASN A 345 1.41 -28.97 -9.92
N GLN A 346 2.32 -28.52 -9.04
CA GLN A 346 2.12 -28.59 -7.59
C GLN A 346 0.91 -27.74 -7.16
N LEU A 347 0.79 -26.52 -7.70
CA LEU A 347 -0.33 -25.64 -7.39
C LEU A 347 -1.65 -26.21 -7.90
N LEU A 348 -1.70 -26.71 -9.14
CA LEU A 348 -2.90 -27.31 -9.71
C LEU A 348 -3.35 -28.55 -8.93
N ALA A 349 -2.41 -29.39 -8.48
CA ALA A 349 -2.72 -30.54 -7.62
C ALA A 349 -3.36 -30.10 -6.30
N ALA A 350 -2.80 -29.09 -5.62
CA ALA A 350 -3.35 -28.56 -4.38
C ALA A 350 -4.72 -27.89 -4.59
N VAL A 351 -4.88 -27.12 -5.66
CA VAL A 351 -6.15 -26.52 -6.06
C VAL A 351 -7.22 -27.59 -6.31
N ASN A 352 -6.88 -28.66 -7.02
CA ASN A 352 -7.81 -29.77 -7.23
C ASN A 352 -8.22 -30.43 -5.91
N ALA A 353 -7.28 -30.67 -5.00
CA ALA A 353 -7.58 -31.22 -3.69
C ALA A 353 -8.51 -30.31 -2.86
N GLU A 354 -8.32 -29.00 -2.88
CA GLU A 354 -9.21 -28.05 -2.19
C GLU A 354 -10.58 -27.92 -2.86
N LEU A 355 -10.64 -27.93 -4.19
CA LEU A 355 -11.90 -27.94 -4.94
C LEU A 355 -12.76 -29.15 -4.59
N GLU A 356 -12.16 -30.34 -4.42
CA GLU A 356 -12.91 -31.54 -4.03
C GLU A 356 -13.56 -31.38 -2.65
N LYS A 357 -12.84 -30.81 -1.66
CA LYS A 357 -13.36 -30.56 -0.30
C LYS A 357 -14.53 -29.57 -0.24
N MET A 358 -14.72 -28.74 -1.25
CA MET A 358 -15.81 -27.76 -1.30
C MET A 358 -16.92 -28.10 -2.29
N THR A 359 -16.76 -29.13 -3.12
CA THR A 359 -17.73 -29.51 -4.17
C THR A 359 -19.16 -29.59 -3.66
N SER A 360 -19.38 -30.21 -2.49
CA SER A 360 -20.71 -30.39 -1.89
C SER A 360 -21.39 -29.09 -1.47
N ARG A 361 -20.64 -27.99 -1.36
CA ARG A 361 -21.13 -26.65 -0.96
C ARG A 361 -21.31 -25.71 -2.15
N LEU A 362 -21.01 -26.15 -3.37
CA LEU A 362 -21.13 -25.35 -4.59
C LEU A 362 -22.45 -25.65 -5.31
N SER A 363 -23.18 -24.61 -5.72
CA SER A 363 -24.40 -24.76 -6.52
C SER A 363 -24.13 -25.12 -7.98
N ARG A 364 -22.98 -24.68 -8.51
CA ARG A 364 -22.53 -24.95 -9.89
C ARG A 364 -21.06 -25.42 -9.88
N PRO A 365 -20.77 -26.61 -9.33
CA PRO A 365 -19.41 -27.06 -9.08
C PRO A 365 -18.57 -27.12 -10.36
N ASP A 366 -19.11 -27.62 -11.47
CA ASP A 366 -18.34 -27.76 -12.72
C ASP A 366 -17.91 -26.42 -13.30
N THR A 367 -18.80 -25.41 -13.30
CA THR A 367 -18.49 -24.06 -13.78
C THR A 367 -17.42 -23.42 -12.90
N PHE A 368 -17.54 -23.53 -11.58
CA PHE A 368 -16.57 -22.97 -10.65
C PHE A 368 -15.20 -23.65 -10.75
N LYS A 369 -15.16 -24.99 -10.72
CA LYS A 369 -13.94 -25.79 -10.87
C LYS A 369 -13.22 -25.48 -12.19
N THR A 370 -13.97 -25.40 -13.29
CA THR A 370 -13.42 -25.10 -14.61
C THR A 370 -12.79 -23.71 -14.63
N LYS A 371 -13.47 -22.70 -14.07
CA LYS A 371 -12.93 -21.33 -13.98
C LYS A 371 -11.61 -21.29 -13.22
N ILE A 372 -11.55 -21.87 -12.02
CA ILE A 372 -10.34 -21.82 -11.18
C ILE A 372 -9.17 -22.56 -11.84
N ARG A 373 -9.42 -23.75 -12.41
CA ARG A 373 -8.39 -24.50 -13.16
C ARG A 373 -7.85 -23.71 -14.36
N ALA A 374 -8.75 -23.05 -15.10
CA ALA A 374 -8.36 -22.25 -16.26
C ALA A 374 -7.45 -21.07 -15.87
N GLU A 375 -7.65 -20.43 -14.70
CA GLU A 375 -6.74 -19.39 -14.23
C GLU A 375 -5.34 -19.95 -13.93
N VAL A 376 -5.25 -21.13 -13.30
CA VAL A 376 -3.97 -21.80 -13.01
C VAL A 376 -3.24 -22.18 -14.30
N GLU A 377 -3.96 -22.73 -15.28
CA GLU A 377 -3.38 -23.09 -16.58
C GLU A 377 -2.92 -21.87 -17.38
N LYS A 378 -3.70 -20.79 -17.34
CA LYS A 378 -3.40 -19.56 -18.09
C LYS A 378 -2.20 -18.81 -17.51
N MET A 379 -2.09 -18.75 -16.19
CA MET A 379 -1.08 -17.93 -15.50
C MET A 379 0.15 -18.73 -15.08
N GLY A 380 0.01 -20.04 -14.87
CA GLY A 380 1.11 -20.92 -14.48
C GLY A 380 2.19 -20.99 -15.55
N GLN A 381 3.46 -21.01 -15.13
CA GLN A 381 4.64 -21.06 -16.01
C GLN A 381 4.75 -19.90 -17.02
N ARG A 382 4.08 -18.77 -16.76
CA ARG A 382 4.04 -17.61 -17.67
C ARG A 382 5.42 -17.13 -18.12
N TRP A 383 6.43 -17.30 -17.27
CA TRP A 383 7.79 -16.79 -17.42
C TRP A 383 8.85 -17.86 -17.69
N ASP A 384 8.48 -19.15 -17.65
CA ASP A 384 9.43 -20.25 -17.70
C ASP A 384 10.23 -20.23 -19.00
N ASP A 385 9.56 -20.17 -20.14
CA ASP A 385 10.23 -20.20 -21.45
C ASP A 385 11.20 -19.03 -21.65
N ASP A 386 10.80 -17.83 -21.25
CA ASP A 386 11.61 -16.63 -21.43
C ASP A 386 12.84 -16.63 -20.51
N ILE A 387 12.68 -17.06 -19.25
CA ILE A 387 13.78 -17.19 -18.31
C ILE A 387 14.69 -18.37 -18.69
N ASN A 388 14.16 -19.49 -19.16
CA ASN A 388 14.95 -20.64 -19.61
C ASN A 388 15.79 -20.31 -20.85
N LYS A 389 15.27 -19.50 -21.79
CA LYS A 389 16.06 -18.99 -22.93
C LYS A 389 17.19 -18.07 -22.47
N LEU A 390 16.94 -17.23 -21.46
CA LEU A 390 17.96 -16.37 -20.85
C LEU A 390 19.07 -17.21 -20.21
N THR A 391 18.72 -18.13 -19.31
CA THR A 391 19.70 -18.93 -18.55
C THR A 391 20.45 -19.96 -19.39
N SER A 392 19.90 -20.34 -20.55
CA SER A 392 20.61 -21.17 -21.54
C SER A 392 21.49 -20.38 -22.52
N GLY A 393 21.59 -19.05 -22.37
CA GLY A 393 22.40 -18.19 -23.25
C GLY A 393 21.90 -18.10 -24.69
N LYS A 394 20.61 -18.42 -24.93
CA LYS A 394 20.00 -18.44 -26.27
C LYS A 394 19.44 -17.08 -26.71
N LEU A 395 19.42 -16.09 -25.82
CA LEU A 395 18.97 -14.74 -26.14
C LEU A 395 20.15 -13.88 -26.60
N ASP A 396 19.92 -13.01 -27.60
CA ASP A 396 20.85 -11.92 -27.87
C ASP A 396 20.88 -10.91 -26.72
N GLN A 397 21.89 -10.04 -26.72
CA GLN A 397 22.13 -9.08 -25.65
C GLN A 397 20.92 -8.16 -25.38
N LYS A 398 20.22 -7.72 -26.43
CA LYS A 398 19.08 -6.81 -26.29
C LYS A 398 17.91 -7.51 -25.59
N HIS A 399 17.54 -8.70 -26.06
CA HIS A 399 16.45 -9.47 -25.49
C HIS A 399 16.79 -9.99 -24.08
N ALA A 400 18.05 -10.35 -23.82
CA ALA A 400 18.51 -10.71 -22.49
C ALA A 400 18.35 -9.55 -21.50
N MET A 401 18.80 -8.35 -21.86
CA MET A 401 18.67 -7.16 -21.01
C MET A 401 17.21 -6.77 -20.77
N GLN A 402 16.36 -6.90 -21.79
CA GLN A 402 14.91 -6.69 -21.64
C GLN A 402 14.31 -7.70 -20.65
N GLN A 403 14.62 -8.99 -20.79
CA GLN A 403 14.12 -10.03 -19.89
C GLN A 403 14.59 -9.79 -18.45
N ILE A 404 15.87 -9.47 -18.25
CA ILE A 404 16.42 -9.14 -16.93
C ILE A 404 15.66 -7.95 -16.31
N SER A 405 15.29 -6.93 -17.09
CA SER A 405 14.52 -5.80 -16.57
C SER A 405 13.14 -6.19 -16.03
N PHE A 406 12.46 -7.13 -16.71
CA PHE A 406 11.16 -7.64 -16.25
C PHE A 406 11.28 -8.45 -14.98
N MET A 407 12.37 -9.20 -14.82
CA MET A 407 12.62 -10.07 -13.67
C MET A 407 12.72 -9.32 -12.35
N LYS A 408 12.83 -7.98 -12.34
CA LYS A 408 12.71 -7.19 -11.11
C LYS A 408 11.36 -7.35 -10.41
N ILE A 409 10.31 -7.57 -11.20
CA ILE A 409 8.93 -7.79 -10.72
C ILE A 409 8.51 -9.24 -11.03
N TYR A 410 8.87 -9.73 -12.21
CA TYR A 410 8.38 -10.99 -12.77
C TYR A 410 9.47 -12.06 -12.80
N CYS A 411 9.84 -12.60 -11.64
CA CYS A 411 10.75 -13.73 -11.53
C CYS A 411 10.21 -14.75 -10.53
N PRO A 412 9.76 -15.93 -11.00
CA PRO A 412 9.35 -17.02 -10.11
C PRO A 412 10.53 -17.51 -9.27
N ALA A 413 10.33 -17.63 -7.96
CA ALA A 413 11.40 -18.01 -7.02
C ALA A 413 12.04 -19.36 -7.39
N TYR A 414 11.27 -20.32 -7.92
CA TYR A 414 11.81 -21.63 -8.32
C TYR A 414 12.80 -21.57 -9.49
N LEU A 415 12.80 -20.51 -10.31
CA LEU A 415 13.77 -20.28 -11.39
C LEU A 415 14.98 -19.45 -10.95
N LEU A 416 14.90 -18.80 -9.78
CA LEU A 416 15.92 -17.86 -9.31
C LEU A 416 17.28 -18.54 -9.10
N LYS A 417 17.28 -19.85 -8.78
CA LYS A 417 18.50 -20.65 -8.68
C LYS A 417 19.23 -20.75 -10.02
N ASP A 418 18.51 -21.06 -11.09
CA ASP A 418 19.09 -21.17 -12.44
C ASP A 418 19.60 -19.81 -12.92
N VAL A 419 18.89 -18.73 -12.56
CA VAL A 419 19.34 -17.35 -12.81
C VAL A 419 20.64 -17.05 -12.07
N ALA A 420 20.77 -17.45 -10.80
CA ALA A 420 22.00 -17.26 -10.03
C ALA A 420 23.17 -18.08 -10.62
N ASP A 421 22.94 -19.33 -10.99
CA ASP A 421 23.95 -20.19 -11.61
C ASP A 421 24.42 -19.62 -12.96
N TYR A 422 23.49 -19.14 -13.78
CA TYR A 422 23.82 -18.44 -15.01
C TYR A 422 24.59 -17.14 -14.75
N THR A 423 24.25 -16.38 -13.70
CA THR A 423 24.98 -15.16 -13.31
C THR A 423 26.44 -15.44 -12.98
N LEU A 424 26.72 -16.58 -12.33
CA LEU A 424 28.08 -17.00 -12.04
C LEU A 424 28.88 -17.27 -13.33
N GLN A 425 28.27 -17.93 -14.31
CA GLN A 425 28.93 -18.34 -15.56
C GLN A 425 28.93 -17.27 -16.66
N CYS A 426 28.02 -16.29 -16.61
CA CYS A 426 27.88 -15.23 -17.62
C CYS A 426 29.22 -14.49 -17.82
N SER A 427 29.68 -14.33 -19.05
CA SER A 427 30.92 -13.61 -19.35
C SER A 427 30.70 -12.13 -19.67
N ASP A 428 29.50 -11.77 -20.14
CA ASP A 428 29.16 -10.38 -20.44
C ASP A 428 29.04 -9.55 -19.15
N THR A 429 29.84 -8.50 -19.06
CA THR A 429 29.94 -7.68 -17.85
C THR A 429 28.66 -6.89 -17.57
N ALA A 430 28.01 -6.35 -18.60
CA ALA A 430 26.80 -5.55 -18.43
C ALA A 430 25.62 -6.43 -17.98
N GLN A 431 25.47 -7.57 -18.62
CA GLN A 431 24.45 -8.56 -18.30
C GLN A 431 24.66 -9.17 -16.92
N LYS A 432 25.90 -9.53 -16.55
CA LYS A 432 26.22 -10.01 -15.19
C LYS A 432 25.86 -8.97 -14.12
N LYS A 433 26.17 -7.69 -14.33
CA LYS A 433 25.78 -6.61 -13.39
C LYS A 433 24.26 -6.48 -13.27
N ALA A 434 23.54 -6.54 -14.40
CA ALA A 434 22.09 -6.45 -14.40
C ALA A 434 21.45 -7.65 -13.66
N LEU A 435 21.96 -8.87 -13.90
CA LEU A 435 21.53 -10.07 -13.18
C LEU A 435 21.78 -9.94 -11.67
N LEU A 436 22.96 -9.48 -11.26
CA LEU A 436 23.28 -9.24 -9.84
C LEU A 436 22.31 -8.24 -9.19
N ASP A 437 21.96 -7.14 -9.88
CA ASP A 437 20.97 -6.17 -9.37
C ASP A 437 19.63 -6.87 -9.09
N ILE A 438 19.13 -7.67 -10.04
CA ILE A 438 17.88 -8.42 -9.92
C ILE A 438 17.91 -9.44 -8.78
N LEU A 439 18.98 -10.24 -8.66
CA LEU A 439 19.13 -11.18 -7.54
C LEU A 439 18.98 -10.46 -6.19
N GLY A 440 19.56 -9.26 -6.07
CA GLY A 440 19.45 -8.43 -4.88
C GLY A 440 18.03 -7.89 -4.57
N TRP A 441 17.10 -7.90 -5.53
CA TRP A 441 15.71 -7.48 -5.31
C TRP A 441 14.82 -8.60 -4.74
N HIS A 442 15.19 -9.88 -4.94
CA HIS A 442 14.40 -11.05 -4.55
C HIS A 442 14.70 -11.57 -3.14
N LYS A 443 14.89 -10.67 -2.18
CA LYS A 443 15.28 -11.01 -0.80
C LYS A 443 14.25 -11.82 0.00
N LEU A 444 12.99 -11.85 -0.44
CA LEU A 444 11.92 -12.64 0.21
C LEU A 444 11.79 -14.05 -0.38
N ALA A 445 12.44 -14.33 -1.52
CA ALA A 445 12.37 -15.63 -2.16
C ALA A 445 12.88 -16.73 -1.21
N TYR A 446 12.24 -17.90 -1.21
CA TYR A 446 12.61 -19.00 -0.29
C TYR A 446 14.04 -19.54 -0.50
N ASN A 447 14.67 -19.20 -1.63
CA ASN A 447 16.04 -19.55 -2.00
C ASN A 447 16.95 -18.31 -2.14
N ALA A 448 16.59 -17.18 -1.52
CA ALA A 448 17.39 -15.95 -1.55
C ALA A 448 18.81 -16.16 -0.99
N ASP A 449 18.98 -17.03 0.02
CA ASP A 449 20.29 -17.36 0.59
C ASP A 449 21.24 -17.95 -0.46
N TYR A 450 20.74 -18.79 -1.38
CA TYR A 450 21.54 -19.32 -2.49
C TYR A 450 22.03 -18.19 -3.40
N CYS A 451 21.16 -17.23 -3.70
CA CYS A 451 21.50 -16.07 -4.52
C CYS A 451 22.54 -15.17 -3.82
N ALA A 452 22.43 -15.04 -2.49
CA ALA A 452 23.41 -14.33 -1.68
C ALA A 452 24.78 -15.01 -1.71
N ASP A 453 24.84 -16.34 -1.59
CA ASP A 453 26.10 -17.09 -1.66
C ASP A 453 26.79 -16.94 -3.02
N ILE A 454 26.03 -17.01 -4.11
CA ILE A 454 26.55 -16.77 -5.46
C ILE A 454 27.06 -15.33 -5.61
N ALA A 455 26.28 -14.34 -5.16
CA ALA A 455 26.70 -12.94 -5.19
C ALA A 455 27.98 -12.71 -4.36
N LEU A 456 28.09 -13.34 -3.19
CA LEU A 456 29.29 -13.26 -2.34
C LEU A 456 30.49 -13.90 -3.02
N LYS A 457 30.33 -15.06 -3.66
CA LYS A 457 31.39 -15.72 -4.44
C LYS A 457 31.90 -14.81 -5.55
N ILE A 458 31.00 -14.22 -6.33
CA ILE A 458 31.35 -13.27 -7.42
C ILE A 458 32.06 -12.03 -6.85
N SER A 459 31.63 -11.51 -5.71
CA SER A 459 32.28 -10.34 -5.08
C SER A 459 33.73 -10.58 -4.66
N ARG A 460 34.10 -11.84 -4.43
CA ARG A 460 35.43 -12.27 -3.97
C ARG A 460 36.33 -12.79 -5.09
N ASP A 461 35.81 -12.90 -6.31
CA ASP A 461 36.57 -13.38 -7.46
C ASP A 461 37.47 -12.27 -8.01
N GLY A 462 38.76 -12.33 -7.64
CA GLY A 462 39.77 -11.35 -8.06
C GLY A 462 40.04 -11.30 -9.57
N SER A 463 39.53 -12.25 -10.36
CA SER A 463 39.63 -12.22 -11.82
C SER A 463 38.60 -11.30 -12.48
N LEU A 464 37.52 -10.94 -11.77
CA LEU A 464 36.45 -10.08 -12.28
C LEU A 464 36.75 -8.60 -12.04
N THR A 465 36.12 -7.72 -12.82
CA THR A 465 36.29 -6.26 -12.69
C THR A 465 35.71 -5.73 -11.37
N ASP A 466 36.25 -4.61 -10.89
CA ASP A 466 35.79 -3.94 -9.67
C ASP A 466 34.30 -3.60 -9.71
N GLU A 467 33.78 -3.20 -10.88
CA GLU A 467 32.37 -2.89 -11.04
C GLU A 467 31.46 -4.10 -10.78
N VAL A 468 31.82 -5.26 -11.31
CA VAL A 468 31.07 -6.52 -11.11
C VAL A 468 31.15 -6.93 -9.63
N ARG A 469 32.35 -6.91 -9.05
CA ARG A 469 32.54 -7.32 -7.65
C ARG A 469 31.77 -6.40 -6.70
N ASN A 470 31.76 -5.10 -6.97
CA ASN A 470 31.02 -4.12 -6.19
C ASN A 470 29.50 -4.32 -6.31
N GLU A 471 28.97 -4.57 -7.51
CA GLU A 471 27.54 -4.84 -7.67
C GLU A 471 27.13 -6.17 -7.00
N ALA A 472 28.00 -7.19 -7.08
CA ALA A 472 27.76 -8.46 -6.41
C ALA A 472 27.74 -8.29 -4.88
N LEU A 473 28.65 -7.48 -4.32
CA LEU A 473 28.64 -7.16 -2.89
C LEU A 473 27.38 -6.39 -2.48
N LYS A 474 26.86 -5.49 -3.34
CA LYS A 474 25.58 -4.81 -3.09
C LYS A 474 24.42 -5.80 -3.10
N ALA A 475 24.36 -6.71 -4.06
CA ALA A 475 23.32 -7.74 -4.15
C ALA A 475 23.32 -8.62 -2.90
N TYR A 476 24.49 -9.13 -2.49
CA TYR A 476 24.67 -9.86 -1.24
C TYR A 476 24.15 -9.08 -0.03
N LYS A 477 24.54 -7.80 0.10
CA LYS A 477 24.09 -6.95 1.20
C LYS A 477 22.58 -6.69 1.16
N ARG A 478 21.94 -6.56 0.00
CA ARG A 478 20.49 -6.35 -0.08
C ARG A 478 19.70 -7.56 0.42
N ILE A 479 20.22 -8.76 0.19
CA ILE A 479 19.61 -10.01 0.64
C ILE A 479 19.87 -10.24 2.14
N THR A 480 21.12 -10.03 2.59
CA THR A 480 21.56 -10.41 3.95
C THR A 480 21.42 -9.32 5.02
N LYS A 481 21.20 -8.06 4.63
CA LYS A 481 21.01 -6.98 5.60
C LYS A 481 19.64 -7.09 6.25
N GLN A 482 19.63 -7.79 7.38
CA GLN A 482 18.56 -7.82 8.38
C GLN A 482 18.61 -6.58 9.27
#